data_AF-A0A9E4EHX4-F1
#
_entry.id   AF-A0A9E4EHX4-F1
#
_cell.length_a   1.000
_cell.length_b   1.000
_cell.length_c   1.000
_cell.angle_alpha   90.00
_cell.angle_beta   90.00
_cell.angle_gamma   90.00
#
_symmetry.space_group_name_H-M   'P 1'
#
loop_
_entity.id
_entity.type
_entity.pdbx_description
1 polymer ?
#
loop_
_entity_poly.entity_id
_entity_poly.type
_entity_poly.pdbx_seq_one_letter_code
_entity_poly.pdbx_strand_id
1 'polypeptide(L)'
;MRDLLSACLKLPPARKTVPGALMEAIVAHVHDARVLDTYDFVDVVDERTKCGWQVKSTKSTTPVTWKRAKLPNAENLIHESRDSESARQELGREILQFCNEHAQRSMEQYGLVEIGYSRLIVDNDTLVYFERPLCSQARPQVFDPMDFFWTWSEPKKTVTKEQLPALHGVHRHTKKRWWAWHGLGENQLHFTGEREWWPSAENGGFRMEMPKNDELISFRDLLPLLDSQL
;
A
#
# COMPACT_ATOMS: atom_id res chain seq x y z
N MET A 1 6.01 8.78 16.07
CA MET A 1 4.94 8.58 15.05
C MET A 1 3.61 9.24 15.43
N ARG A 2 2.91 8.81 16.50
CA ARG A 2 1.59 9.36 16.89
C ARG A 2 1.59 10.88 17.05
N ASP A 3 2.55 11.42 17.80
CA ASP A 3 2.60 12.86 18.08
C ASP A 3 2.90 13.69 16.83
N LEU A 4 3.80 13.18 15.97
CA LEU A 4 4.12 13.80 14.67
C LEU A 4 2.88 13.84 13.76
N LEU A 5 2.19 12.71 13.62
CA LEU A 5 0.96 12.66 12.83
C LEU A 5 -0.13 13.58 13.41
N SER A 6 -0.29 13.60 14.75
CA SER A 6 -1.22 14.51 15.42
C SER A 6 -0.90 15.98 15.11
N ALA A 7 0.38 16.37 15.17
CA ALA A 7 0.81 17.72 14.83
C ALA A 7 0.58 18.05 13.35
N CYS A 8 0.97 17.15 12.44
CA CYS A 8 0.81 17.34 10.99
C CYS A 8 -0.66 17.50 10.59
N LEU A 9 -1.58 16.75 11.18
CA LEU A 9 -3.01 16.80 10.86
C LEU A 9 -3.67 18.13 11.23
N LYS A 10 -3.09 18.89 12.17
CA LYS A 10 -3.56 20.23 12.53
C LYS A 10 -3.24 21.27 11.45
N LEU A 11 -2.34 20.96 10.53
CA LEU A 11 -1.92 21.86 9.46
C LEU A 11 -2.99 21.96 8.36
N PRO A 12 -3.23 23.16 7.79
CA PRO A 12 -4.18 23.37 6.70
C PRO A 12 -4.13 22.37 5.52
N PRO A 13 -2.95 22.00 4.96
CA PRO A 13 -2.89 21.08 3.84
C PRO A 13 -3.24 19.62 4.18
N ALA A 14 -3.26 19.24 5.47
CA ALA A 14 -3.43 17.86 5.91
C ALA A 14 -4.86 17.52 6.39
N ARG A 15 -5.77 18.50 6.41
CA ARG A 15 -7.08 18.46 7.11
C ARG A 15 -8.01 17.29 6.75
N LYS A 16 -7.80 16.60 5.63
CA LYS A 16 -8.61 15.43 5.19
C LYS A 16 -7.82 14.32 4.51
N THR A 17 -6.51 14.49 4.39
CA THR A 17 -5.60 13.57 3.69
C THR A 17 -4.20 13.83 4.20
N VAL A 18 -3.42 12.78 4.42
CA VAL A 18 -1.97 12.90 4.63
C VAL A 18 -1.30 12.47 3.34
N PRO A 19 -0.59 13.36 2.62
CA PRO A 19 0.12 12.99 1.39
C PRO A 19 1.14 11.87 1.61
N GLY A 20 1.37 11.04 0.59
CA GLY A 20 2.36 9.94 0.63
C GLY A 20 3.75 10.44 1.02
N ALA A 21 4.24 11.49 0.34
CA ALA A 21 5.54 12.10 0.63
C ALA A 21 5.68 12.60 2.08
N LEU A 22 4.60 13.14 2.68
CA LEU A 22 4.63 13.53 4.08
C LEU A 22 4.74 12.31 4.99
N MET A 23 4.02 11.22 4.66
CA MET A 23 4.12 9.97 5.41
C MET A 23 5.52 9.36 5.30
N GLU A 24 6.10 9.33 4.10
CA GLU A 24 7.48 8.88 3.87
C GLU A 24 8.49 9.66 4.72
N ALA A 25 8.36 11.00 4.75
CA ALA A 25 9.21 11.85 5.58
C ALA A 25 9.06 11.57 7.09
N ILE A 26 7.82 11.35 7.56
CA ILE A 26 7.58 11.01 8.97
C ILE A 26 8.19 9.63 9.31
N VAL A 27 8.01 8.63 8.45
CA VAL A 27 8.59 7.29 8.63
C VAL A 27 10.12 7.37 8.65
N ALA A 28 10.71 8.09 7.70
CA ALA A 28 12.15 8.34 7.63
C ALA A 28 12.67 8.98 8.92
N HIS A 29 12.00 10.03 9.42
CA HIS A 29 12.40 10.68 10.66
C HIS A 29 12.27 9.77 11.89
N VAL A 30 11.18 8.99 12.01
CA VAL A 30 10.96 8.10 13.16
C VAL A 30 11.98 6.98 13.23
N HIS A 31 12.43 6.48 12.08
CA HIS A 31 13.37 5.36 11.98
C HIS A 31 14.82 5.76 11.73
N ASP A 32 15.16 7.06 11.77
CA ASP A 32 16.52 7.55 11.44
C ASP A 32 16.99 7.05 10.07
N ALA A 33 16.07 7.08 9.11
CA ALA A 33 16.17 6.53 7.78
C ALA A 33 16.09 7.64 6.72
N ARG A 34 16.33 7.29 5.44
CA ARG A 34 16.19 8.22 4.32
C ARG A 34 15.06 7.82 3.37
N VAL A 35 14.37 8.81 2.84
CA VAL A 35 13.41 8.63 1.75
C VAL A 35 14.18 8.39 0.44
N LEU A 36 13.68 7.48 -0.39
CA LEU A 36 14.18 7.23 -1.74
C LEU A 36 13.34 8.00 -2.75
N ASP A 37 13.99 8.76 -3.63
CA ASP A 37 13.33 9.41 -4.77
C ASP A 37 13.37 8.49 -6.01
N THR A 38 12.75 7.32 -5.89
CA THR A 38 12.77 6.27 -6.93
C THR A 38 11.40 5.57 -7.05
N TYR A 39 11.23 4.76 -8.10
CA TYR A 39 10.03 3.92 -8.30
C TYR A 39 10.21 2.47 -7.82
N ASP A 40 11.12 2.27 -6.87
CA ASP A 40 11.41 0.95 -6.32
C ASP A 40 10.27 0.45 -5.41
N PHE A 41 10.41 -0.77 -4.89
CA PHE A 41 9.36 -1.33 -4.03
C PHE A 41 9.32 -0.68 -2.64
N VAL A 42 10.49 -0.29 -2.12
CA VAL A 42 10.66 0.41 -0.84
C VAL A 42 10.75 1.91 -1.09
N ASP A 43 10.16 2.70 -0.20
CA ASP A 43 10.13 4.16 -0.27
C ASP A 43 11.11 4.78 0.75
N VAL A 44 11.42 4.06 1.83
CA VAL A 44 12.31 4.53 2.92
C VAL A 44 13.32 3.43 3.27
N VAL A 45 14.58 3.79 3.54
CA VAL A 45 15.66 2.85 3.89
C VAL A 45 16.49 3.36 5.07
N ASP A 46 16.68 2.49 6.07
CA ASP A 46 17.69 2.64 7.12
C ASP A 46 18.93 1.80 6.73
N GLU A 47 20.02 2.49 6.39
CA GLU A 47 21.28 1.87 5.97
C GLU A 47 22.06 1.22 7.11
N ARG A 48 21.79 1.59 8.37
CA ARG A 48 22.45 1.04 9.55
C ARG A 48 21.81 -0.30 9.93
N THR A 49 20.49 -0.33 10.03
CA THR A 49 19.76 -1.56 10.40
C THR A 49 19.47 -2.47 9.20
N LYS A 50 19.68 -1.96 7.98
CA LYS A 50 19.37 -2.66 6.72
C LYS A 50 17.88 -2.97 6.59
N CYS A 51 17.03 -2.10 7.11
CA CYS A 51 15.58 -2.20 7.00
C CYS A 51 15.06 -1.23 5.93
N GLY A 52 14.09 -1.67 5.13
CA GLY A 52 13.34 -0.82 4.22
C GLY A 52 11.86 -0.79 4.57
N TRP A 53 11.15 0.25 4.16
CA TRP A 53 9.70 0.34 4.32
C TRP A 53 9.04 0.70 3.01
N GLN A 54 7.98 -0.04 2.67
CA GLN A 54 6.99 0.43 1.71
C GLN A 54 5.92 1.24 2.45
N VAL A 55 5.70 2.47 2.02
CA VAL A 55 4.82 3.44 2.68
C VAL A 55 3.55 3.64 1.85
N LYS A 56 2.38 3.55 2.48
CA LYS A 56 1.10 3.84 1.82
C LYS A 56 0.20 4.71 2.71
N SER A 57 -0.26 5.83 2.16
CA SER A 57 -1.27 6.69 2.78
C SER A 57 -2.48 6.87 1.87
N THR A 58 -3.67 6.46 2.31
CA THR A 58 -4.91 6.58 1.52
C THR A 58 -6.13 6.72 2.42
N LYS A 59 -7.28 7.11 1.83
CA LYS A 59 -8.56 7.10 2.54
C LYS A 59 -9.07 5.66 2.75
N SER A 60 -9.85 5.45 3.81
CA SER A 60 -10.52 4.17 4.14
C SER A 60 -11.35 3.57 2.99
N THR A 61 -11.94 4.45 2.17
CA THR A 61 -12.78 4.10 1.02
C THR A 61 -12.00 3.83 -0.26
N THR A 62 -10.70 4.15 -0.30
CA THR A 62 -9.86 4.02 -1.49
C THR A 62 -9.13 2.67 -1.45
N PRO A 63 -9.30 1.79 -2.44
CA PRO A 63 -8.51 0.56 -2.54
C PRO A 63 -7.02 0.87 -2.55
N VAL A 64 -6.22 0.10 -1.81
CA VAL A 64 -4.77 0.24 -1.86
C VAL A 64 -4.28 -0.34 -3.18
N THR A 65 -3.70 0.51 -4.03
CA THR A 65 -2.91 0.02 -5.16
C THR A 65 -1.58 -0.48 -4.63
N TRP A 66 -1.43 -1.80 -4.59
CA TRP A 66 -0.21 -2.45 -4.13
C TRP A 66 0.93 -2.12 -5.08
N LYS A 67 0.72 -2.45 -6.36
CA LYS A 67 1.68 -2.18 -7.43
C LYS A 67 0.97 -2.03 -8.77
N ARG A 68 1.66 -1.44 -9.75
CA ARG A 68 1.28 -1.51 -11.16
C ARG A 68 1.96 -2.75 -11.77
N ALA A 69 1.28 -3.89 -11.75
CA ALA A 69 1.80 -5.17 -12.26
C ALA A 69 1.80 -5.17 -13.79
N LYS A 70 2.94 -4.75 -14.38
CA LYS A 70 3.16 -4.71 -15.83
C LYS A 70 3.79 -6.03 -16.27
N LEU A 71 2.94 -7.03 -16.54
CA LEU A 71 3.41 -8.34 -16.98
C LEU A 71 3.85 -8.31 -18.46
N PRO A 72 4.99 -8.93 -18.81
CA PRO A 72 5.31 -9.23 -20.20
C PRO A 72 4.22 -10.12 -20.83
N ASN A 73 3.91 -9.90 -22.11
CA ASN A 73 2.90 -10.69 -22.85
C ASN A 73 1.51 -10.75 -22.17
N ALA A 74 1.14 -9.72 -21.41
CA ALA A 74 -0.10 -9.68 -20.63
C ALA A 74 -1.35 -9.98 -21.48
N GLU A 75 -1.42 -9.52 -22.73
CA GLU A 75 -2.56 -9.75 -23.62
C GLU A 75 -2.79 -11.25 -23.88
N ASN A 76 -1.71 -12.00 -24.18
CA ASN A 76 -1.78 -13.44 -24.41
C ASN A 76 -2.16 -14.19 -23.14
N LEU A 77 -1.52 -13.84 -22.00
CA LEU A 77 -1.83 -14.46 -20.72
C LEU A 77 -3.29 -14.21 -20.31
N ILE A 78 -3.80 -13.00 -20.53
CA ILE A 78 -5.21 -12.66 -20.28
C ILE A 78 -6.12 -13.47 -21.19
N HIS A 79 -5.82 -13.55 -22.49
CA HIS A 79 -6.60 -14.33 -23.44
C HIS A 79 -6.70 -15.80 -23.01
N GLU A 80 -5.57 -16.46 -22.76
CA GLU A 80 -5.51 -17.87 -22.35
C GLU A 80 -6.23 -18.12 -21.00
N SER A 81 -6.09 -17.19 -20.05
CA SER A 81 -6.70 -17.30 -18.71
C SER A 81 -8.23 -17.26 -18.70
N ARG A 82 -8.86 -16.75 -19.76
CA ARG A 82 -10.33 -16.67 -19.86
C ARG A 82 -10.93 -18.06 -20.10
N ASP A 83 -10.25 -18.87 -20.91
CA ASP A 83 -10.78 -20.15 -21.37
C ASP A 83 -10.28 -21.35 -20.56
N SER A 84 -9.22 -21.17 -19.76
CA SER A 84 -8.62 -22.24 -18.97
C SER A 84 -8.45 -21.86 -17.50
N GLU A 85 -8.95 -22.72 -16.61
CA GLU A 85 -8.73 -22.57 -15.16
C GLU A 85 -7.25 -22.63 -14.80
N SER A 86 -6.48 -23.53 -15.41
CA SER A 86 -5.04 -23.67 -15.13
C SER A 86 -4.27 -22.42 -15.58
N ALA A 87 -4.56 -21.90 -16.77
CA ALA A 87 -3.96 -20.65 -17.27
C ALA A 87 -4.35 -19.45 -16.40
N ARG A 88 -5.56 -19.46 -15.82
CA ARG A 88 -6.01 -18.42 -14.89
C ARG A 88 -5.28 -18.44 -13.55
N GLN A 89 -5.03 -19.64 -13.02
CA GLN A 89 -4.19 -19.77 -11.83
C GLN A 89 -2.77 -19.34 -12.13
N GLU A 90 -2.23 -19.69 -13.31
CA GLU A 90 -0.89 -19.26 -13.73
C GLU A 90 -0.77 -17.74 -13.81
N LEU A 91 -1.69 -17.07 -14.51
CA LEU A 91 -1.70 -15.61 -14.57
C LEU A 91 -1.75 -14.98 -13.17
N GLY A 92 -2.57 -15.53 -12.27
CA GLY A 92 -2.60 -15.09 -10.88
C GLY A 92 -1.26 -15.27 -10.13
N ARG A 93 -0.56 -16.39 -10.37
CA ARG A 93 0.78 -16.62 -9.83
C ARG A 93 1.79 -15.63 -10.37
N GLU A 94 1.80 -15.41 -11.68
CA GLU A 94 2.69 -14.45 -12.36
C GLU A 94 2.53 -13.03 -11.80
N ILE A 95 1.29 -12.59 -11.51
CA ILE A 95 1.03 -11.29 -10.88
C ILE A 95 1.69 -11.17 -9.49
N LEU A 96 1.57 -12.20 -8.64
CA LEU A 96 2.16 -12.18 -7.30
C LEU A 96 3.67 -12.37 -7.34
N GLN A 97 4.16 -13.21 -8.25
CA GLN A 97 5.58 -13.40 -8.51
C GLN A 97 6.24 -12.09 -8.94
N PHE A 98 5.62 -11.33 -9.85
CA PHE A 98 6.06 -9.98 -10.19
C PHE A 98 6.18 -9.07 -8.96
N CYS A 99 5.22 -9.13 -8.03
CA CYS A 99 5.27 -8.33 -6.81
C CYS A 99 6.41 -8.76 -5.88
N ASN A 100 6.60 -10.06 -5.69
CA ASN A 100 7.67 -10.63 -4.87
C ASN A 100 9.05 -10.30 -5.44
N GLU A 101 9.25 -10.45 -6.75
CA GLU A 101 10.51 -10.12 -7.42
C GLU A 101 10.90 -8.66 -7.25
N HIS A 102 9.92 -7.74 -7.31
CA HIS A 102 10.22 -6.33 -7.09
C HIS A 102 10.63 -6.03 -5.65
N ALA A 103 10.03 -6.70 -4.65
CA ALA A 103 10.48 -6.59 -3.27
C ALA A 103 11.91 -7.14 -3.13
N GLN A 104 12.18 -8.33 -3.70
CA GLN A 104 13.50 -8.95 -3.67
C GLN A 104 14.57 -8.09 -4.36
N ARG A 105 14.30 -7.54 -5.54
CA ARG A 105 15.23 -6.62 -6.23
C ARG A 105 15.56 -5.40 -5.38
N SER A 106 14.57 -4.83 -4.68
CA SER A 106 14.84 -3.75 -3.74
C SER A 106 15.68 -4.20 -2.53
N MET A 107 15.44 -5.41 -1.99
CA MET A 107 16.30 -5.96 -0.94
C MET A 107 17.76 -6.09 -1.41
N GLU A 108 17.97 -6.63 -2.60
CA GLU A 108 19.31 -6.81 -3.18
C GLU A 108 19.99 -5.47 -3.47
N GLN A 109 19.29 -4.55 -4.13
CA GLN A 109 19.81 -3.24 -4.52
C GLN A 109 20.25 -2.39 -3.31
N TYR A 110 19.51 -2.46 -2.21
CA TYR A 110 19.79 -1.66 -1.01
C TYR A 110 20.44 -2.47 0.13
N GLY A 111 20.75 -3.74 -0.10
CA GLY A 111 21.36 -4.63 0.89
C GLY A 111 20.51 -4.83 2.14
N LEU A 112 19.18 -4.90 1.99
CA LEU A 112 18.23 -4.99 3.10
C LEU A 112 18.16 -6.41 3.67
N VAL A 113 18.00 -6.51 4.99
CA VAL A 113 17.70 -7.77 5.70
C VAL A 113 16.21 -7.98 5.88
N GLU A 114 15.43 -6.90 5.92
CA GLU A 114 13.98 -6.91 6.12
C GLU A 114 13.31 -5.75 5.37
N ILE A 115 12.09 -6.00 4.88
CA ILE A 115 11.18 -4.95 4.41
C ILE A 115 9.92 -4.96 5.29
N GLY A 116 9.61 -3.80 5.85
CA GLY A 116 8.36 -3.48 6.52
C GLY A 116 7.34 -2.81 5.59
N TYR A 117 6.09 -2.78 6.05
CA TYR A 117 5.00 -2.01 5.47
C TYR A 117 4.58 -0.97 6.49
N SER A 118 4.63 0.30 6.12
CA SER A 118 4.16 1.41 6.94
C SER A 118 2.90 2.00 6.34
N ARG A 119 1.81 1.99 7.11
CA ARG A 119 0.48 2.19 6.57
C ARG A 119 -0.31 3.21 7.37
N LEU A 120 -0.82 4.21 6.67
CA LEU A 120 -1.73 5.21 7.20
C LEU A 120 -3.07 5.19 6.46
N ILE A 121 -4.15 4.96 7.20
CA ILE A 121 -5.52 5.03 6.69
C ILE A 121 -6.21 6.23 7.31
N VAL A 122 -6.71 7.11 6.45
CA VAL A 122 -7.49 8.29 6.86
C VAL A 122 -8.97 8.00 6.64
N ASP A 123 -9.76 8.07 7.70
CA ASP A 123 -11.22 8.08 7.62
C ASP A 123 -11.75 9.48 7.96
N ASN A 124 -13.08 9.68 7.98
CA ASN A 124 -13.66 10.99 8.25
C ASN A 124 -13.29 11.53 9.65
N ASP A 125 -13.46 10.70 10.67
CA ASP A 125 -13.30 11.11 12.08
C ASP A 125 -12.12 10.42 12.76
N THR A 126 -11.53 9.41 12.09
CA THR A 126 -10.45 8.61 12.67
C THR A 126 -9.32 8.41 11.68
N LEU A 127 -8.14 8.19 12.24
CA LEU A 127 -6.95 7.78 11.54
C LEU A 127 -6.43 6.49 12.16
N VAL A 128 -6.01 5.56 11.30
CA VAL A 128 -5.40 4.29 11.69
C VAL A 128 -4.00 4.23 11.09
N TYR A 129 -3.01 3.99 11.94
CA TYR A 129 -1.64 3.75 11.51
C TYR A 129 -1.16 2.39 12.03
N PHE A 130 -0.35 1.70 11.23
CA PHE A 130 0.39 0.53 11.68
C PHE A 130 1.65 0.29 10.86
N GLU A 131 2.57 -0.47 11.45
CA GLU A 131 3.67 -1.11 10.71
C GLU A 131 3.60 -2.61 10.87
N ARG A 132 4.05 -3.33 9.84
CA ARG A 132 4.19 -4.78 9.90
C ARG A 132 5.38 -5.26 9.07
N PRO A 133 6.03 -6.37 9.45
CA PRO A 133 6.93 -7.08 8.55
C PRO A 133 6.20 -7.53 7.27
N LEU A 134 6.86 -7.39 6.12
CA LEU A 134 6.41 -7.95 4.85
C LEU A 134 7.24 -9.18 4.45
N CYS A 135 8.56 -9.00 4.36
CA CYS A 135 9.47 -10.06 3.97
C CYS A 135 10.86 -9.80 4.57
N SER A 136 11.68 -10.84 4.61
CA SER A 136 13.07 -10.78 5.08
C SER A 136 13.96 -11.67 4.24
N GLN A 137 15.28 -11.62 4.42
CA GLN A 137 16.18 -12.50 3.68
C GLN A 137 15.89 -13.98 3.92
N ALA A 138 15.43 -14.33 5.13
CA ALA A 138 15.01 -15.69 5.47
C ALA A 138 13.65 -16.08 4.86
N ARG A 139 12.79 -15.09 4.53
CA ARG A 139 11.46 -15.28 3.95
C ARG A 139 11.20 -14.17 2.93
N PRO A 140 11.77 -14.26 1.72
CA PRO A 140 11.84 -13.13 0.78
C PRO A 140 10.51 -12.88 0.06
N GLN A 141 9.58 -13.83 0.09
CA GLN A 141 8.27 -13.68 -0.53
C GLN A 141 7.34 -12.86 0.37
N VAL A 142 6.74 -11.80 -0.19
CA VAL A 142 5.72 -10.99 0.48
C VAL A 142 4.39 -11.73 0.55
N PHE A 143 4.04 -12.43 -0.54
CA PHE A 143 2.84 -13.25 -0.64
C PHE A 143 3.19 -14.62 -1.19
N ASP A 144 2.60 -15.66 -0.62
CA ASP A 144 2.61 -16.98 -1.23
C ASP A 144 1.53 -17.03 -2.34
N PRO A 145 1.89 -17.25 -3.61
CA PRO A 145 0.90 -17.38 -4.68
C PRO A 145 -0.10 -18.52 -4.46
N MET A 146 0.30 -19.54 -3.71
CA MET A 146 -0.53 -20.71 -3.41
C MET A 146 -1.65 -20.42 -2.42
N ASP A 147 -1.56 -19.34 -1.65
CA ASP A 147 -2.62 -18.90 -0.73
C ASP A 147 -3.89 -18.43 -1.46
N PHE A 148 -3.85 -18.29 -2.79
CA PHE A 148 -4.93 -17.74 -3.58
C PHE A 148 -5.44 -18.72 -4.64
N PHE A 149 -6.73 -18.59 -4.95
CA PHE A 149 -7.27 -19.05 -6.21
C PHE A 149 -7.81 -17.84 -6.99
N TRP A 150 -7.68 -17.90 -8.30
CA TRP A 150 -7.93 -16.77 -9.17
C TRP A 150 -9.14 -17.00 -10.06
N THR A 151 -9.98 -15.96 -10.22
CA THR A 151 -11.15 -16.01 -11.09
C THR A 151 -11.42 -14.67 -11.74
N TRP A 152 -11.89 -14.68 -12.99
CA TRP A 152 -12.35 -13.45 -13.65
C TRP A 152 -13.72 -13.04 -13.11
N SER A 153 -13.89 -11.74 -12.88
CA SER A 153 -15.20 -11.17 -12.58
C SER A 153 -16.01 -11.00 -13.86
N GLU A 154 -17.33 -11.12 -13.74
CA GLU A 154 -18.22 -10.70 -14.82
C GLU A 154 -18.13 -9.17 -15.01
N PRO A 155 -18.23 -8.68 -16.27
CA PRO A 155 -18.40 -7.26 -16.53
C PRO A 155 -19.63 -6.73 -15.80
N LYS A 156 -19.51 -5.58 -15.13
CA LYS A 156 -20.65 -4.91 -14.49
C LYS A 156 -21.00 -3.65 -15.25
N LYS A 157 -22.24 -3.55 -15.73
CA LYS A 157 -22.78 -2.27 -16.21
C LYS A 157 -23.08 -1.39 -15.01
N THR A 158 -22.35 -0.28 -14.89
CA THR A 158 -22.72 0.79 -13.96
C THR A 158 -23.50 1.87 -14.70
N VAL A 159 -24.17 2.76 -13.95
CA VAL A 159 -25.02 3.84 -14.51
C VAL A 159 -24.24 4.74 -15.48
N THR A 160 -22.92 4.87 -15.31
CA THR A 160 -22.10 5.82 -16.05
C THR A 160 -21.06 5.18 -16.97
N LYS A 161 -20.58 3.95 -16.68
CA LYS A 161 -19.59 3.22 -17.51
C LYS A 161 -19.72 1.70 -17.37
N GLU A 162 -19.31 0.96 -18.39
CA GLU A 162 -19.06 -0.48 -18.24
C GLU A 162 -17.77 -0.68 -17.44
N GLN A 163 -17.87 -1.40 -16.32
CA GLN A 163 -16.70 -1.80 -15.55
C GLN A 163 -16.11 -3.04 -16.20
N LEU A 164 -14.87 -2.91 -16.69
CA LEU A 164 -14.12 -4.01 -17.29
C LEU A 164 -13.95 -5.17 -16.30
N PRO A 165 -13.92 -6.42 -16.78
CA PRO A 165 -13.55 -7.58 -15.98
C PRO A 165 -12.24 -7.37 -15.21
N ALA A 166 -12.21 -7.86 -13.98
CA ALA A 166 -11.01 -7.91 -13.16
C ALA A 166 -10.69 -9.37 -12.83
N LEU A 167 -9.42 -9.73 -12.85
CA LEU A 167 -8.94 -10.97 -12.26
C LEU A 167 -8.89 -10.80 -10.75
N HIS A 168 -9.70 -11.57 -10.05
CA HIS A 168 -9.81 -11.55 -8.60
C HIS A 168 -9.00 -12.70 -7.98
N GLY A 169 -8.12 -12.36 -7.04
CA GLY A 169 -7.45 -13.34 -6.17
C GLY A 169 -8.23 -13.50 -4.88
N VAL A 170 -8.75 -14.70 -4.64
CA VAL A 170 -9.52 -15.05 -3.45
C VAL A 170 -8.65 -15.89 -2.52
N HIS A 171 -8.49 -15.43 -1.29
CA HIS A 171 -7.66 -16.10 -0.30
C HIS A 171 -8.29 -17.44 0.09
N ARG A 172 -7.54 -18.53 -0.04
CA ARG A 172 -8.05 -19.90 0.12
C ARG A 172 -8.56 -20.16 1.53
N HIS A 173 -7.90 -19.62 2.55
CA HIS A 173 -8.28 -19.85 3.94
C HIS A 173 -9.51 -19.03 4.33
N THR A 174 -9.48 -17.70 4.12
CA THR A 174 -10.56 -16.81 4.57
C THR A 174 -11.73 -16.74 3.59
N LYS A 175 -11.57 -17.26 2.36
CA LYS A 175 -12.52 -17.15 1.24
C LYS A 175 -12.87 -15.71 0.83
N LYS A 176 -12.11 -14.72 1.33
CA LYS A 176 -12.31 -13.30 1.03
C LYS A 176 -11.53 -12.92 -0.22
N ARG A 177 -12.08 -12.02 -1.03
CA ARG A 177 -11.35 -11.40 -2.14
C ARG A 177 -10.26 -10.48 -1.59
N TRP A 178 -9.02 -10.79 -1.93
CA TRP A 178 -7.85 -10.02 -1.53
C TRP A 178 -7.31 -9.17 -2.67
N TRP A 179 -7.42 -9.65 -3.90
CA TRP A 179 -6.81 -9.02 -5.07
C TRP A 179 -7.84 -8.68 -6.13
N ALA A 180 -7.59 -7.60 -6.86
CA ALA A 180 -8.23 -7.28 -8.13
C ALA A 180 -7.22 -6.66 -9.09
N TRP A 181 -7.14 -7.20 -10.31
CA TRP A 181 -6.25 -6.73 -11.36
C TRP A 181 -6.99 -6.67 -12.69
N HIS A 182 -6.97 -5.52 -13.36
CA HIS A 182 -7.76 -5.30 -14.59
C HIS A 182 -6.99 -5.67 -15.86
N GLY A 183 -5.67 -5.43 -15.90
CA GLY A 183 -4.74 -5.92 -16.92
C GLY A 183 -4.85 -5.32 -18.32
N LEU A 184 -6.05 -4.92 -18.75
CA LEU A 184 -6.30 -4.26 -20.04
C LEU A 184 -6.38 -2.75 -19.84
N GLY A 185 -5.30 -2.04 -20.15
CA GLY A 185 -5.20 -0.58 -20.01
C GLY A 185 -4.96 -0.07 -18.58
N GLU A 186 -5.35 -0.84 -17.57
CA GLU A 186 -5.12 -0.53 -16.15
C GLU A 186 -4.39 -1.68 -15.43
N ASN A 187 -3.07 -1.53 -15.29
CA ASN A 187 -2.20 -2.53 -14.66
C ASN A 187 -2.18 -2.44 -13.12
N GLN A 188 -3.14 -1.73 -12.51
CA GLN A 188 -3.20 -1.58 -11.06
C GLN A 188 -3.62 -2.90 -10.42
N LEU A 189 -2.77 -3.41 -9.53
CA LEU A 189 -3.12 -4.50 -8.63
C LEU A 189 -3.63 -3.90 -7.33
N HIS A 190 -4.93 -4.00 -7.10
CA HIS A 190 -5.56 -3.54 -5.87
C HIS A 190 -5.53 -4.64 -4.81
N PHE A 191 -5.13 -4.28 -3.60
CA PHE A 191 -5.06 -5.17 -2.44
C PHE A 191 -6.15 -4.82 -1.44
N THR A 192 -7.32 -5.46 -1.57
CA THR A 192 -8.45 -5.29 -0.64
C THR A 192 -8.34 -6.15 0.62
N GLY A 193 -7.48 -7.18 0.59
CA GLY A 193 -7.21 -8.06 1.73
C GLY A 193 -6.49 -7.37 2.89
N GLU A 194 -5.90 -6.20 2.64
CA GLU A 194 -5.16 -5.39 3.62
C GLU A 194 -5.98 -5.04 4.87
N ARG A 195 -7.32 -5.03 4.80
CA ARG A 195 -8.18 -4.82 5.96
C ARG A 195 -8.00 -5.87 7.06
N GLU A 196 -7.61 -7.10 6.71
CA GLU A 196 -7.27 -8.14 7.67
C GLU A 196 -5.95 -7.85 8.42
N TRP A 197 -5.18 -6.86 7.96
CA TRP A 197 -3.90 -6.46 8.54
C TRP A 197 -4.02 -5.25 9.45
N TRP A 198 -5.17 -4.58 9.45
CA TRP A 198 -5.36 -3.38 10.26
C TRP A 198 -5.20 -3.75 11.73
N PRO A 199 -4.57 -2.87 12.53
CA PRO A 199 -4.36 -3.14 13.93
C PRO A 199 -5.71 -3.33 14.61
N SER A 200 -5.92 -4.52 15.18
CA SER A 200 -6.81 -4.71 16.32
C SER A 200 -6.10 -4.20 17.57
N ALA A 201 -6.76 -4.24 18.73
CA ALA A 201 -6.26 -3.71 20.00
C ALA A 201 -4.86 -4.21 20.46
N GLU A 202 -4.21 -5.12 19.71
CA GLU A 202 -3.02 -5.87 20.10
C GLU A 202 -1.81 -5.76 19.13
N ASN A 203 -1.93 -5.12 17.95
CA ASN A 203 -0.98 -5.32 16.84
C ASN A 203 -0.06 -4.12 16.50
N GLY A 204 0.49 -3.42 17.49
CA GLY A 204 1.61 -2.46 17.27
C GLY A 204 1.31 -1.21 16.44
N GLY A 205 0.06 -1.01 16.04
CA GLY A 205 -0.46 0.21 15.43
C GLY A 205 -1.28 1.04 16.41
N PHE A 206 -1.82 2.16 15.94
CA PHE A 206 -2.76 2.96 16.72
C PHE A 206 -3.92 3.49 15.89
N ARG A 207 -5.04 3.70 16.58
CA ARG A 207 -6.15 4.54 16.11
C ARG A 207 -6.16 5.84 16.91
N MET A 208 -6.42 6.94 16.25
CA MET A 208 -6.67 8.24 16.90
C MET A 208 -7.78 9.00 16.20
N GLU A 209 -8.40 9.93 16.91
CA GLU A 209 -9.38 10.85 16.33
C GLU A 209 -8.67 11.91 15.46
N MET A 210 -9.36 12.35 14.42
CA MET A 210 -8.93 13.50 13.63
C MET A 210 -9.07 14.78 14.48
N PRO A 211 -8.17 15.77 14.35
CA PRO A 211 -8.30 17.03 15.09
C PRO A 211 -9.62 17.73 14.79
N LYS A 212 -10.25 18.29 15.81
CA LYS A 212 -11.46 19.11 15.68
C LYS A 212 -11.13 20.46 15.06
N ASN A 213 -12.14 21.15 14.55
CA ASN A 213 -11.97 22.43 13.84
C ASN A 213 -11.27 23.51 14.68
N ASP A 214 -11.48 23.52 15.99
CA ASP A 214 -10.85 24.41 16.97
C ASP A 214 -9.39 24.06 17.29
N GLU A 215 -8.93 22.86 16.91
CA GLU A 215 -7.54 22.43 17.03
C GLU A 215 -6.71 22.69 15.75
N LEU A 216 -7.37 23.15 14.67
CA LEU A 216 -6.71 23.38 13.38
C LEU A 216 -5.97 24.71 13.37
N ILE A 217 -4.71 24.67 12.94
CA ILE A 217 -3.90 25.86 12.71
C ILE A 217 -4.40 26.51 11.43
N SER A 218 -4.61 27.83 11.43
CA SER A 218 -4.96 28.57 10.21
C SER A 218 -3.71 28.81 9.36
N PHE A 219 -3.87 29.06 8.06
CA PHE A 219 -2.72 29.46 7.22
C PHE A 219 -2.03 30.71 7.76
N ARG A 220 -2.79 31.66 8.31
CA ARG A 220 -2.26 32.89 8.89
C ARG A 220 -1.39 32.61 10.11
N ASP A 221 -1.77 31.64 10.94
CA ASP A 221 -1.02 31.28 12.16
C ASP A 221 0.16 30.36 11.85
N LEU A 222 0.16 29.68 10.70
CA LEU A 222 1.26 28.85 10.24
C LEU A 222 2.47 29.68 9.78
N LEU A 223 2.25 30.82 9.11
CA LEU A 223 3.34 31.62 8.54
C LEU A 223 4.39 32.06 9.59
N PRO A 224 4.00 32.61 10.76
CA PRO A 224 4.98 32.99 11.78
C PRO A 224 5.77 31.80 12.35
N LEU A 225 5.18 30.61 12.39
CA LEU A 225 5.86 29.39 12.85
C LEU A 225 6.97 28.97 11.89
N LEU A 226 6.74 29.14 10.58
CA LEU A 226 7.73 28.87 9.55
C LEU A 226 8.84 29.92 9.55
N ASP A 227 8.49 31.19 9.73
CA ASP A 227 9.45 32.30 9.76
C ASP A 227 10.40 32.24 10.97
N SER A 228 9.94 31.68 12.09
CA SER A 228 10.76 31.52 13.31
C SER A 228 11.77 30.37 13.26
N GLN A 229 11.78 29.58 12.18
CA GLN A 229 12.66 28.43 11.97
C GLN A 229 13.69 28.67 10.84
N LEU A 230 13.70 29.86 10.23
CA LEU A 230 14.68 30.35 9.26
C LEU A 230 15.68 31.29 9.95
#